data_AF-M1ZUQ4-F1
#
_entry.id   AF-M1ZUQ4-F1
#
_cell.length_a   1.000
_cell.length_b   1.000
_cell.length_c   1.000
_cell.angle_alpha   90.00
_cell.angle_beta   90.00
_cell.angle_gamma   90.00
#
_symmetry.space_group_name_H-M   'P 1'
#
loop_
_entity.id
_entity.type
_entity.pdbx_description
1 polymer ?
#
loop_
_entity_poly.entity_id
_entity_poly.type
_entity_poly.pdbx_seq_one_letter_code
_entity_poly.pdbx_strand_id
1 'polypeptide(L)' 'MQFLVNKSTNPFFNLALEEYLLKNVDIREDYFILWQNEPTIVIGKHQNTLKEINMNFVQDNNINVV' A
#
# COMPACT_ATOMS: atom_id res chain seq x y z
N MET A 1 -0.11 16.95 15.23
CA MET A 1 0.27 15.58 14.87
C MET A 1 -0.78 14.59 15.36
N GLN A 2 -1.54 14.01 14.44
CA GLN A 2 -2.52 12.96 14.70
C GLN A 2 -1.89 11.58 14.51
N PHE A 3 -2.36 10.59 15.28
CA PHE A 3 -1.93 9.20 15.17
C PHE A 3 -3.09 8.32 14.71
N LEU A 4 -2.87 7.54 13.65
CA LEU A 4 -3.86 6.62 13.08
C LEU A 4 -3.30 5.19 13.04
N VAL A 5 -4.07 4.24 13.55
CA VAL A 5 -3.82 2.81 13.34
C VAL A 5 -4.89 2.27 12.42
N ASN A 6 -4.52 1.98 11.18
CA ASN A 6 -5.40 1.34 10.22
C ASN A 6 -5.32 -0.19 10.38
N LYS A 7 -6.46 -0.83 10.63
CA LYS A 7 -6.56 -2.29 10.86
C LYS A 7 -6.79 -3.11 9.59
N SER A 8 -6.99 -2.46 8.44
CA SER A 8 -7.10 -3.15 7.16
C SER A 8 -5.77 -3.78 6.79
N THR A 9 -5.82 -5.03 6.32
CA THR A 9 -4.68 -5.72 5.71
C THR A 9 -4.69 -5.67 4.18
N ASN A 10 -5.74 -5.10 3.58
CA ASN A 10 -5.87 -5.01 2.13
C ASN A 10 -4.91 -3.93 1.57
N PRO A 11 -3.97 -4.30 0.70
CA PRO A 11 -2.95 -3.37 0.19
C PRO A 11 -3.51 -2.26 -0.70
N PHE A 12 -4.56 -2.55 -1.48
CA PHE A 12 -5.20 -1.55 -2.33
C PHE A 12 -5.84 -0.45 -1.50
N PHE A 13 -6.53 -0.83 -0.43
CA PHE A 13 -7.12 0.14 0.50
C PHE A 13 -6.04 0.93 1.26
N ASN A 14 -5.01 0.24 1.74
CA ASN A 14 -3.96 0.86 2.55
C ASN A 14 -3.20 1.94 1.78
N LEU A 15 -2.79 1.64 0.54
CA LEU A 15 -2.11 2.62 -0.32
C LEU A 15 -3.05 3.76 -0.76
N ALA A 16 -4.33 3.47 -1.02
CA ALA A 16 -5.31 4.51 -1.32
C ALA A 16 -5.54 5.46 -0.12
N LEU A 17 -5.60 4.93 1.10
CA LEU A 17 -5.72 5.72 2.33
C LEU A 17 -4.48 6.61 2.53
N GLU A 18 -3.28 6.05 2.35
CA GLU A 18 -2.03 6.81 2.45
C GLU A 18 -2.01 7.97 1.46
N GLU A 19 -2.32 7.72 0.18
CA GLU A 19 -2.37 8.76 -0.84
C GLU A 19 -3.48 9.80 -0.54
N TYR A 20 -4.64 9.36 -0.05
CA TYR A 20 -5.73 10.26 0.32
C TYR A 20 -5.32 11.20 1.43
N LEU A 21 -4.71 10.67 2.51
CA LEU A 21 -4.20 11.46 3.63
C LEU A 21 -3.14 12.46 3.16
N LEU A 22 -2.25 12.05 2.27
CA LEU A 22 -1.20 12.91 1.72
C LEU A 22 -1.74 14.06 0.85
N LYS A 23 -2.80 13.81 0.06
CA LYS A 23 -3.26 14.75 -0.97
C LYS A 23 -4.50 15.57 -0.60
N ASN A 24 -5.35 15.08 0.30
CA ASN A 24 -6.70 15.62 0.49
C ASN A 24 -6.99 16.12 1.90
N VAL A 25 -6.10 15.87 2.88
CA VAL A 25 -6.29 16.33 4.25
C VAL A 25 -5.59 17.66 4.48
N ASP A 26 -6.16 18.48 5.38
CA ASP A 26 -5.68 19.83 5.68
C ASP A 26 -4.20 19.83 6.13
N ILE A 27 -3.39 20.63 5.46
CA ILE A 27 -1.92 20.74 5.61
C ILE A 27 -1.52 21.24 7.01
N ARG A 28 -2.49 21.74 7.79
CA ARG A 28 -2.26 22.23 9.16
C ARG A 28 -2.06 21.13 10.20
N GLU A 29 -2.30 19.87 9.84
CA GLU A 29 -2.18 18.75 10.76
C GLU A 29 -1.24 17.67 10.20
N ASP A 30 -0.15 17.39 10.91
CA ASP A 30 0.70 16.24 10.58
C ASP A 30 0.00 14.92 10.94
N TYR A 31 0.19 13.88 10.14
CA TYR A 31 -0.31 12.53 10.41
C TYR A 31 0.85 11.54 10.55
N PHE A 32 0.75 10.66 11.55
CA PHE A 32 1.55 9.44 11.64
C PHE A 32 0.61 8.25 11.57
N ILE A 33 0.83 7.37 10.59
CA ILE A 33 -0.01 6.20 10.35
C ILE A 33 0.81 4.91 10.49
N LEU A 34 0.22 3.92 11.15
CA LEU A 34 0.70 2.54 11.12
C LEU A 34 -0.35 1.64 10.48
N TRP A 35 0.10 0.78 9.57
CA TRP A 35 -0.70 -0.20 8.86
C TRP A 35 0.17 -1.39 8.43
N GLN A 36 -0.48 -2.49 8.03
CA GLN A 36 0.19 -3.71 7.58
C GLN A 36 -0.59 -4.27 6.39
N ASN A 37 0.10 -4.81 5.39
CA ASN A 37 -0.53 -5.56 4.30
C ASN A 37 -0.55 -7.07 4.60
N GLU A 38 -1.54 -7.76 4.06
CA GLU A 38 -1.45 -9.19 3.75
C GLU A 38 -0.36 -9.44 2.67
N PRO A 39 0.04 -10.69 2.37
CA PRO A 39 1.12 -10.97 1.42
C PRO A 39 1.00 -10.17 0.11
N THR A 40 1.94 -9.24 -0.11
CA THR A 40 1.88 -8.25 -1.19
C THR A 40 3.27 -7.90 -1.69
N ILE A 41 3.41 -7.72 -3.01
CA ILE A 41 4.54 -7.05 -3.66
C ILE A 41 4.06 -5.66 -4.07
N VAL A 42 4.69 -4.61 -3.56
CA VAL A 42 4.42 -3.22 -3.95
C VAL A 42 5.44 -2.81 -5.02
N ILE A 43 4.95 -2.37 -6.17
CA ILE A 43 5.78 -2.00 -7.32
C ILE A 43 6.03 -0.49 -7.32
N GLY A 44 7.29 -0.10 -7.48
CA GLY A 44 7.64 1.30 -7.65
C GLY A 44 7.01 1.86 -8.94
N LYS A 45 6.51 3.10 -8.87
CA LYS A 45 5.77 3.81 -9.93
C LYS A 45 6.37 3.72 -11.35
N HIS A 46 7.68 3.51 -11.48
CA HIS A 46 8.40 3.48 -12.76
C HIS A 46 9.07 2.13 -13.06
N GLN A 47 8.80 1.08 -12.30
CA GLN A 47 9.33 -0.26 -12.55
C GLN A 47 8.46 -1.02 -13.58
N ASN A 48 9.06 -2.03 -14.23
CA ASN A 48 8.33 -2.94 -15.10
C ASN A 48 7.86 -4.15 -14.28
N THR A 49 6.60 -4.15 -13.87
CA THR A 49 6.01 -5.19 -13.01
C THR A 49 6.35 -6.61 -13.46
N LEU A 50 6.23 -6.92 -14.75
CA LEU A 50 6.45 -8.27 -15.28
C LEU A 50 7.92 -8.73 -15.19
N LYS A 51 8.86 -7.80 -15.01
CA LYS A 51 10.29 -8.10 -14.80
C LYS A 51 10.67 -8.21 -13.32
N GLU A 52 9.88 -7.63 -12.42
CA GLU A 52 10.16 -7.62 -10.98
C GLU A 52 9.54 -8.80 -10.24
N ILE A 53 8.53 -9.47 -10.84
CA ILE A 53 7.78 -10.53 -10.17
C ILE A 53 7.97 -11.90 -10.84
N ASN A 54 7.93 -12.94 -10.02
CA ASN A 54 7.70 -14.30 -10.51
C ASN A 54 6.18 -14.54 -10.60
N MET A 55 5.62 -14.40 -11.82
CA MET A 55 4.18 -14.45 -12.05
C MET A 55 3.53 -15.74 -11.55
N ASN A 56 4.16 -16.90 -11.82
CA ASN A 56 3.61 -18.19 -11.42
C ASN A 56 3.54 -18.30 -9.90
N PHE A 57 4.62 -17.94 -9.20
CA PHE A 57 4.65 -17.98 -7.74
C PHE A 57 3.62 -17.04 -7.10
N VAL A 58 3.46 -15.84 -7.67
CA VAL A 58 2.48 -14.85 -7.22
C VAL A 58 1.05 -15.40 -7.33
N GLN A 59 0.71 -16.00 -8.46
CA GLN A 59 -0.61 -16.60 -8.69
C GLN A 59 -0.85 -17.80 -7.77
N ASP A 60 0.12 -18.73 -7.70
CA ASP A 60 -0.01 -19.95 -6.91
C ASP A 60 -0.16 -19.68 -5.40
N ASN A 61 0.39 -18.56 -4.91
CA ASN A 61 0.37 -18.20 -3.49
C ASN A 61 -0.60 -17.06 -3.15
N ASN A 62 -1.44 -16.62 -4.11
CA ASN A 62 -2.39 -15.51 -3.92
C ASN A 62 -1.75 -14.24 -3.33
N ILE A 63 -0.60 -13.85 -3.86
CA ILE A 63 0.11 -12.64 -3.43
C ILE A 63 -0.42 -11.46 -4.23
N ASN A 64 -0.82 -10.37 -3.56
CA ASN A 64 -1.24 -9.16 -4.27
C ASN A 64 -0.02 -8.49 -4.93
N VAL A 65 -0.23 -7.90 -6.12
CA VAL A 65 0.76 -7.04 -6.77
C VAL A 65 0.10 -5.68 -6.99
N VAL A 66 0.62 -4.65 -6.35
CA VAL A 66 0.03 -3.29 -6.33
C VAL A 66 1.03 -2.25 -6.78
#